data_AF-A0A5E5ANR7-F1
#
_entry.id   AF-A0A5E5ANR7-F1
#
_cell.length_a   1.000
_cell.length_b   1.000
_cell.length_c   1.000
_cell.angle_alpha   90.00
_cell.angle_beta   90.00
_cell.angle_gamma   90.00
#
_symmetry.space_group_name_H-M   'P 1'
#
loop_
_entity.id
_entity.type
_entity.pdbx_description
1 polymer ?
#
loop_
_entity_poly.entity_id
_entity_poly.type
_entity_poly.pdbx_seq_one_letter_code
_entity_poly.pdbx_strand_id
1 'polypeptide(L)'
;MIDADSLPADLPLTERIVRAMPELTPAQQRMAAFVLDNTFRAATMRIDEFADAVGVSLATVNRFARALGFDGYPQCRAAMVRGYEATLAPIESLRTSKAQASASADVMAASLSQAIENLEWTRRALDAGTCERAVESILQAHRIYVLGLGASGYLAGLLHHGLDPYCENVQSVVGAGGSTHAARQLFKLREGDLVIALGFPRYVSDTVTLCRRLRGRGVSVMVLTDSPTSPLAPLGDIVIFVRSKPRLSSNSEASVLAMIDAICDAVAQRAKHAVDRATELTDFLLPWLDSASLNATGTPNAPANAVASGRVGTSPRSAASAAASATATALSNAAAAATTVTQSLPNPAHQATPRHASGASSGASSGATAGATAPDRKDNAS
;
A
#
# COMPACT_ATOMS: atom_id res chain seq x y z
N MET A 1 8.06 -18.44 -21.02
CA MET A 1 9.50 -18.75 -21.00
C MET A 1 10.20 -17.45 -20.71
N ILE A 2 10.35 -17.13 -19.42
CA ILE A 2 11.09 -15.93 -19.00
C ILE A 2 12.54 -16.38 -18.85
N ASP A 3 13.44 -15.78 -19.63
CA ASP A 3 14.87 -16.12 -19.56
C ASP A 3 15.42 -15.78 -18.18
N ALA A 4 15.93 -16.81 -17.48
CA ALA A 4 16.57 -16.69 -16.17
C ALA A 4 17.80 -15.74 -16.18
N ASP A 5 18.36 -15.48 -17.38
CA ASP A 5 19.47 -14.54 -17.62
C ASP A 5 19.06 -13.06 -17.58
N SER A 6 17.76 -12.74 -17.48
CA SER A 6 17.27 -11.35 -17.45
C SER A 6 17.04 -10.80 -16.04
N LEU A 7 17.33 -11.56 -14.98
CA LEU A 7 17.08 -11.13 -13.61
C LEU A 7 18.18 -10.18 -13.12
N PRO A 8 17.85 -8.94 -12.69
CA PRO A 8 18.82 -8.00 -12.13
C PRO A 8 19.64 -8.67 -11.00
N ALA A 9 20.96 -8.49 -11.02
CA ALA A 9 21.88 -9.13 -10.06
C ALA A 9 21.62 -8.71 -8.60
N ASP A 10 20.92 -7.59 -8.40
CA ASP A 10 20.60 -6.95 -7.13
C ASP A 10 19.20 -7.27 -6.58
N LEU A 11 18.39 -8.03 -7.31
CA LEU A 11 17.03 -8.38 -6.88
C LEU A 11 17.06 -9.19 -5.57
N PRO A 12 16.31 -8.80 -4.52
CA PRO A 12 16.22 -9.56 -3.28
C PRO A 12 15.85 -11.02 -3.53
N LEU A 13 16.44 -11.96 -2.79
CA LEU A 13 16.20 -13.39 -3.00
C LEU A 13 14.71 -13.75 -2.92
N THR A 14 13.98 -13.15 -1.98
CA THR A 14 12.53 -13.31 -1.84
C THR A 14 11.80 -12.94 -3.12
N GLU A 15 12.19 -11.86 -3.79
CA GLU A 15 11.60 -11.46 -5.06
C GLU A 15 11.88 -12.47 -6.17
N ARG A 16 13.12 -12.96 -6.26
CA ARG A 16 13.49 -14.00 -7.24
C ARG A 16 12.66 -15.26 -7.03
N ILE A 17 12.47 -15.68 -5.78
CA ILE A 17 11.65 -16.84 -5.43
C ILE A 17 10.19 -16.63 -5.82
N VAL A 18 9.61 -15.48 -5.47
CA VAL A 18 8.19 -15.19 -5.77
C VAL A 18 7.94 -15.15 -7.28
N ARG A 19 8.85 -14.52 -8.05
CA ARG A 19 8.74 -14.44 -9.52
C ARG A 19 8.90 -15.81 -10.19
N ALA A 20 9.84 -16.63 -9.72
CA ALA A 20 10.06 -17.96 -10.28
C ALA A 20 8.97 -18.98 -9.86
N MET A 21 8.24 -18.73 -8.77
CA MET A 21 7.29 -19.66 -8.15
C MET A 21 6.34 -20.38 -9.13
N PRO A 22 5.74 -19.70 -10.13
CA PRO A 22 4.83 -20.35 -11.09
C PRO A 22 5.52 -21.38 -12.00
N GLU A 23 6.82 -21.23 -12.25
CA GLU A 23 7.62 -22.07 -13.14
C GLU A 23 8.37 -23.19 -12.38
N LEU A 24 8.37 -23.16 -11.04
CA LEU A 24 9.03 -24.16 -10.20
C LEU A 24 8.28 -25.51 -10.19
N THR A 25 9.02 -26.61 -10.27
CA THR A 25 8.49 -27.96 -10.03
C THR A 25 7.99 -28.14 -8.58
N PRO A 26 7.13 -29.13 -8.28
CA PRO A 26 6.64 -29.35 -6.91
C PRO A 26 7.75 -29.52 -5.86
N ALA A 27 8.87 -30.14 -6.22
CA ALA A 27 10.03 -30.25 -5.33
C ALA A 27 10.72 -28.89 -5.11
N GLN A 28 10.80 -28.07 -6.14
CA GLN A 28 11.34 -26.71 -6.06
C GLN A 28 10.43 -25.75 -5.32
N GLN A 29 9.11 -25.89 -5.44
CA GLN A 29 8.16 -25.13 -4.64
C GLN A 29 8.29 -25.45 -3.15
N ARG A 30 8.54 -26.71 -2.77
CA ARG A 30 8.84 -27.06 -1.37
C ARG A 30 10.13 -26.42 -0.88
N MET A 31 11.19 -26.41 -1.71
CA MET A 31 12.44 -25.71 -1.37
C MET A 31 12.22 -24.21 -1.22
N ALA A 32 11.50 -23.58 -2.15
CA ALA A 32 11.11 -22.17 -2.08
C ALA A 32 10.33 -21.86 -0.79
N ALA A 33 9.31 -22.64 -0.46
CA ALA A 33 8.54 -22.50 0.76
C ALA A 33 9.42 -22.62 2.02
N PHE A 34 10.32 -23.63 2.07
CA PHE A 34 11.24 -23.78 3.19
C PHE A 34 12.14 -22.56 3.37
N VAL A 35 12.70 -22.02 2.27
CA VAL A 35 13.56 -20.83 2.32
C VAL A 35 12.78 -19.61 2.79
N LEU A 36 11.53 -19.42 2.33
CA LEU A 36 10.69 -18.29 2.74
C LEU A 36 10.27 -18.39 4.21
N ASP A 37 9.97 -19.60 4.70
CA ASP A 37 9.53 -19.83 6.08
C ASP A 37 10.69 -19.85 7.08
N ASN A 38 11.91 -20.21 6.63
CA ASN A 38 13.06 -20.46 7.50
C ASN A 38 14.35 -19.81 6.97
N THR A 39 14.29 -18.55 6.53
CA THR A 39 15.40 -17.86 5.84
C THR A 39 16.75 -17.99 6.55
N PHE A 40 16.80 -17.78 7.88
CA PHE A 40 18.04 -17.88 8.64
C PHE A 40 18.61 -19.31 8.62
N ARG A 41 17.76 -20.31 8.87
CA ARG A 41 18.16 -21.72 8.89
C ARG A 41 18.63 -22.17 7.51
N ALA A 42 17.92 -21.79 6.45
CA ALA A 42 18.34 -22.07 5.08
C ALA A 42 19.69 -21.39 4.74
N ALA A 43 19.89 -20.15 5.19
CA ALA A 43 21.12 -19.40 4.96
C ALA A 43 22.36 -20.01 5.66
N THR A 44 22.17 -20.74 6.76
CA THR A 44 23.27 -21.38 7.50
C THR A 44 23.59 -22.79 7.02
N MET A 45 22.63 -23.50 6.43
CA MET A 45 22.77 -24.89 5.95
C MET A 45 23.76 -25.06 4.79
N ARG A 46 24.52 -26.15 4.83
CA ARG A 46 25.21 -26.70 3.67
C ARG A 46 24.23 -27.33 2.68
N ILE A 47 24.69 -27.63 1.47
CA ILE A 47 23.82 -28.14 0.39
C ILE A 47 23.19 -29.50 0.74
N ASP A 48 23.94 -30.37 1.42
CA ASP A 48 23.50 -31.68 1.92
C ASP A 48 22.44 -31.51 3.02
N GLU A 49 22.69 -30.64 3.99
CA GLU A 49 21.75 -30.37 5.09
C GLU A 49 20.43 -29.76 4.58
N PHE A 50 20.49 -28.89 3.57
CA PHE A 50 19.30 -28.30 2.94
C PHE A 50 18.53 -29.34 2.12
N ALA A 51 19.24 -30.19 1.38
CA ALA A 51 18.66 -31.29 0.62
C ALA A 51 17.90 -32.26 1.54
N ASP A 52 18.51 -32.65 2.65
CA ASP A 52 17.92 -33.53 3.65
C ASP A 52 16.71 -32.87 4.35
N ALA A 53 16.82 -31.59 4.71
CA ALA A 53 15.73 -30.87 5.38
C ALA A 53 14.44 -30.76 4.54
N VAL A 54 14.56 -30.73 3.21
CA VAL A 54 13.43 -30.65 2.27
C VAL A 54 13.07 -32.02 1.65
N GLY A 55 13.90 -33.05 1.86
CA GLY A 55 13.70 -34.39 1.32
C GLY A 55 13.91 -34.46 -0.20
N VAL A 56 15.00 -33.88 -0.70
CA VAL A 56 15.36 -33.84 -2.13
C VAL A 56 16.83 -34.22 -2.35
N SER A 57 17.21 -34.57 -3.58
CA SER A 57 18.62 -34.84 -3.93
C SER A 57 19.45 -33.55 -4.06
N LEU A 58 20.77 -33.61 -3.85
CA LEU A 58 21.73 -32.51 -4.12
C LEU A 58 21.60 -31.91 -5.54
N ALA A 59 21.42 -32.75 -6.55
CA ALA A 59 21.24 -32.30 -7.94
C ALA A 59 19.98 -31.43 -8.10
N THR A 60 18.93 -31.74 -7.35
CA THR A 60 17.67 -30.99 -7.36
C THR A 60 17.83 -29.63 -6.66
N VAL A 61 18.64 -29.53 -5.61
CA VAL A 61 19.01 -28.26 -4.98
C VAL A 61 19.77 -27.35 -5.95
N ASN A 62 20.73 -27.88 -6.71
CA ASN A 62 21.44 -27.08 -7.72
C ASN A 62 20.52 -26.64 -8.88
N ARG A 63 19.59 -27.50 -9.31
CA ARG A 63 18.56 -27.10 -10.29
C ARG A 63 17.64 -26.01 -9.75
N PHE A 64 17.32 -26.03 -8.46
CA PHE A 64 16.58 -24.95 -7.80
C PHE A 64 17.35 -23.63 -7.82
N ALA A 65 18.62 -23.64 -7.43
CA ALA A 65 19.46 -22.43 -7.49
C ALA A 65 19.50 -21.83 -8.91
N ARG A 66 19.64 -22.67 -9.95
CA ARG A 66 19.60 -22.24 -11.35
C ARG A 66 18.24 -21.70 -11.78
N ALA A 67 17.16 -22.32 -11.33
CA ALA A 67 15.81 -21.82 -11.60
C ALA A 67 15.56 -20.43 -10.98
N LEU A 68 16.32 -20.05 -9.94
CA LEU A 68 16.30 -18.71 -9.35
C LEU A 68 17.31 -17.74 -9.99
N GLY A 69 17.99 -18.16 -11.07
CA GLY A 69 18.99 -17.36 -11.77
C GLY A 69 20.33 -17.26 -11.03
N PHE A 70 20.76 -18.34 -10.35
CA PHE A 70 22.09 -18.46 -9.75
C PHE A 70 22.89 -19.61 -10.39
N ASP A 71 24.20 -19.50 -10.45
CA ASP A 71 25.08 -20.51 -11.05
C ASP A 71 25.06 -21.86 -10.30
N GLY A 72 24.72 -21.81 -9.00
CA GLY A 72 24.57 -22.98 -8.14
C GLY A 72 24.22 -22.60 -6.70
N TYR A 73 24.10 -23.63 -5.86
CA TYR A 73 23.71 -23.45 -4.45
C TYR A 73 24.58 -22.46 -3.66
N PRO A 74 25.92 -22.39 -3.80
CA PRO A 74 26.72 -21.44 -3.03
C PRO A 74 26.32 -19.97 -3.24
N GLN A 75 26.04 -19.57 -4.49
CA GLN A 75 25.61 -18.21 -4.81
C GLN A 75 24.17 -17.95 -4.34
N CYS A 76 23.29 -18.95 -4.46
CA CYS A 76 21.94 -18.89 -3.92
C CYS A 76 21.94 -18.73 -2.38
N ARG A 77 22.78 -19.50 -1.67
CA ARG A 77 22.98 -19.39 -0.22
C ARG A 77 23.56 -18.04 0.16
N ALA A 78 24.51 -17.50 -0.59
CA ALA A 78 25.02 -16.14 -0.36
C ALA A 78 23.90 -15.09 -0.49
N ALA A 79 22.97 -15.26 -1.44
CA ALA A 79 21.78 -14.42 -1.53
C ALA A 79 20.83 -14.60 -0.33
N MET A 80 20.70 -15.82 0.22
CA MET A 80 19.93 -16.07 1.46
C MET A 80 20.54 -15.33 2.66
N VAL A 81 21.87 -15.39 2.80
CA VAL A 81 22.62 -14.69 3.85
C VAL A 81 22.40 -13.17 3.75
N ARG A 82 22.54 -12.59 2.54
CA ARG A 82 22.26 -11.15 2.32
C ARG A 82 20.82 -10.76 2.66
N GLY A 83 19.84 -11.61 2.29
CA GLY A 83 18.44 -11.40 2.66
C GLY A 83 18.20 -11.40 4.17
N TYR A 84 18.92 -12.26 4.91
CA TYR A 84 18.89 -12.26 6.37
C TYR A 84 19.59 -11.02 6.97
N GLU A 85 20.74 -10.62 6.43
CA GLU A 85 21.42 -9.37 6.84
C GLU A 85 20.52 -8.14 6.67
N ALA A 86 19.72 -8.08 5.62
CA ALA A 86 18.72 -7.01 5.44
C ALA A 86 17.68 -6.97 6.58
N THR A 87 17.39 -8.10 7.23
CA THR A 87 16.53 -8.16 8.43
C THR A 87 17.24 -7.59 9.66
N LEU A 88 18.57 -7.61 9.70
CA LEU A 88 19.39 -7.00 10.75
C LEU A 88 19.79 -5.56 10.43
N ALA A 89 19.62 -5.10 9.19
CA ALA A 89 20.05 -3.77 8.73
C ALA A 89 19.58 -2.61 9.63
N PRO A 90 18.34 -2.56 10.16
CA PRO A 90 17.95 -1.50 11.10
C PRO A 90 18.84 -1.43 12.37
N ILE A 91 19.27 -2.58 12.89
CA ILE A 91 20.14 -2.66 14.06
C ILE A 91 21.52 -2.08 13.72
N GLU A 92 22.03 -2.38 12.52
CA GLU A 92 23.32 -1.89 12.07
C GLU A 92 23.30 -0.40 11.72
N SER A 93 22.21 0.08 11.12
CA SER A 93 21.95 1.51 10.91
C SER A 93 21.93 2.26 12.26
N LEU A 94 21.31 1.67 13.29
CA LEU A 94 21.32 2.24 14.64
C LEU A 94 22.72 2.24 15.27
N ARG A 95 23.51 1.17 15.10
CA ARG A 95 24.91 1.14 15.58
C ARG A 95 25.76 2.20 14.90
N THR A 96 25.66 2.33 13.58
CA THR A 96 26.36 3.34 12.79
C THR A 96 25.95 4.75 13.20
N SER A 97 24.65 4.99 13.34
CA SER A 97 24.12 6.26 13.81
C SER A 97 24.53 6.60 15.25
N LYS A 98 24.74 5.61 16.12
CA LYS A 98 25.28 5.83 17.47
C LYS A 98 26.79 6.11 17.47
N ALA A 99 27.53 5.54 16.52
CA ALA A 99 28.96 5.79 16.37
C ALA A 99 29.25 7.20 15.79
N GLN A 100 28.30 7.76 15.05
CA GLN A 100 28.34 9.15 14.57
C GLN A 100 27.76 10.07 15.65
N ALA A 101 28.55 11.03 16.15
CA ALA A 101 28.04 12.05 17.06
C ALA A 101 27.17 13.06 16.28
N SER A 102 25.89 12.73 16.07
CA SER A 102 24.90 13.61 15.45
C SER A 102 24.03 14.26 16.51
N ALA A 103 23.62 15.52 16.30
CA ALA A 103 22.62 16.14 17.17
C ALA A 103 21.27 15.45 16.97
N SER A 104 20.47 15.34 18.04
CA SER A 104 19.14 14.70 17.98
C SER A 104 18.22 15.33 16.94
N ALA A 105 18.34 16.65 16.72
CA ALA A 105 17.58 17.38 15.71
C ALA A 105 17.85 16.87 14.29
N ASP A 106 19.11 16.57 13.96
CA ASP A 106 19.50 16.06 12.63
C ASP A 106 18.94 14.66 12.39
N VAL A 107 18.94 13.82 13.43
CA VAL A 107 18.37 12.45 13.36
C VAL A 107 16.86 12.51 13.14
N MET A 108 16.16 13.42 13.81
CA MET A 108 14.72 13.65 13.61
C MET A 108 14.44 14.17 12.21
N ALA A 109 15.14 15.22 11.77
CA ALA A 109 14.99 15.79 10.43
C ALA A 109 15.22 14.74 9.34
N ALA A 110 16.26 13.93 9.47
CA ALA A 110 16.56 12.90 8.48
C ALA A 110 15.55 11.73 8.50
N SER A 111 14.90 11.46 9.63
CA SER A 111 13.78 10.50 9.71
C SER A 111 12.53 11.03 9.02
N LEU A 112 12.24 12.32 9.17
CA LEU A 112 11.15 12.99 8.45
C LEU A 112 11.41 13.03 6.95
N SER A 113 12.63 13.33 6.51
CA SER A 113 13.00 13.27 5.09
C SER A 113 12.79 11.87 4.49
N GLN A 114 13.16 10.80 5.23
CA GLN A 114 12.90 9.44 4.78
C GLN A 114 11.39 9.12 4.66
N ALA A 115 10.56 9.66 5.56
CA ALA A 115 9.11 9.53 5.48
C ALA A 115 8.54 10.26 4.25
N ILE A 116 9.04 11.46 3.94
CA ILE A 116 8.67 12.22 2.72
C ILE A 116 9.00 11.42 1.46
N GLU A 117 10.20 10.84 1.38
CA GLU A 117 10.58 9.99 0.23
C GLU A 117 9.65 8.78 0.06
N ASN A 118 9.26 8.14 1.18
CA ASN A 118 8.34 7.01 1.18
C ASN A 118 6.95 7.42 0.69
N LEU A 119 6.44 8.57 1.14
CA LEU A 119 5.17 9.14 0.71
C LEU A 119 5.18 9.47 -0.78
N GLU A 120 6.21 10.17 -1.26
CA GLU A 120 6.32 10.53 -2.68
C GLU A 120 6.42 9.31 -3.60
N TRP A 121 7.13 8.27 -3.15
CA TRP A 121 7.14 7.01 -3.90
C TRP A 121 5.76 6.36 -3.93
N THR A 122 5.10 6.27 -2.78
CA THR A 122 3.78 5.64 -2.64
C THR A 122 2.74 6.35 -3.50
N ARG A 123 2.71 7.68 -3.46
CA ARG A 123 1.83 8.51 -4.28
C ARG A 123 2.03 8.28 -5.78
N ARG A 124 3.28 8.14 -6.23
CA ARG A 124 3.60 7.85 -7.64
C ARG A 124 3.25 6.43 -8.07
N ALA A 125 3.17 5.49 -7.12
CA ALA A 125 2.84 4.10 -7.38
C ALA A 125 1.33 3.80 -7.38
N LEU A 126 0.50 4.81 -7.12
CA LEU A 126 -0.96 4.66 -7.14
C LEU A 126 -1.46 4.30 -8.55
N ASP A 127 -2.24 3.22 -8.63
CA ASP A 127 -2.97 2.83 -9.82
C ASP A 127 -4.45 3.14 -9.64
N ALA A 128 -4.99 4.01 -10.49
CA ALA A 128 -6.37 4.49 -10.38
C ALA A 128 -7.39 3.34 -10.39
N GLY A 129 -7.18 2.34 -11.25
CA GLY A 129 -8.08 1.17 -11.32
C GLY A 129 -8.08 0.36 -10.03
N THR A 130 -6.92 0.16 -9.43
CA THR A 130 -6.79 -0.55 -8.15
C THR A 130 -7.40 0.25 -7.00
N CYS A 131 -7.22 1.57 -6.97
CA CYS A 131 -7.86 2.43 -5.98
C CYS A 131 -9.39 2.36 -6.08
N GLU A 132 -9.96 2.45 -7.29
CA GLU A 132 -11.41 2.36 -7.46
C GLU A 132 -11.97 1.00 -7.04
N ARG A 133 -11.30 -0.10 -7.40
CA ARG A 133 -11.69 -1.44 -6.94
C ARG A 133 -11.61 -1.57 -5.42
N ALA A 134 -10.59 -0.99 -4.79
CA ALA A 134 -10.43 -1.01 -3.34
C ALA A 134 -11.60 -0.31 -2.64
N VAL A 135 -11.90 0.93 -3.04
CA VAL A 135 -13.00 1.71 -2.45
C VAL A 135 -14.35 1.06 -2.70
N GLU A 136 -14.59 0.55 -3.93
CA GLU A 136 -15.81 -0.20 -4.25
C GLU A 136 -15.96 -1.45 -3.37
N SER A 137 -14.88 -2.24 -3.23
CA SER A 137 -14.90 -3.44 -2.40
C SER A 137 -15.18 -3.13 -0.93
N ILE A 138 -14.70 -2.00 -0.42
CA ILE A 138 -14.99 -1.56 0.95
C ILE A 138 -16.47 -1.19 1.09
N LEU A 139 -17.01 -0.37 0.17
CA LEU A 139 -18.38 0.11 0.24
C LEU A 139 -19.44 -0.97 0.00
N GLN A 140 -19.13 -2.01 -0.78
CA GLN A 140 -20.04 -3.13 -1.06
C GLN A 140 -19.98 -4.26 -0.04
N ALA A 141 -18.97 -4.28 0.85
CA ALA A 141 -18.80 -5.35 1.81
C ALA A 141 -19.89 -5.32 2.88
N HIS A 142 -20.51 -6.47 3.15
CA HIS A 142 -21.47 -6.59 4.26
C HIS A 142 -20.80 -6.45 5.63
N ARG A 143 -19.59 -7.00 5.74
CA ARG A 143 -18.75 -6.93 6.95
C ARG A 143 -17.30 -6.78 6.53
N ILE A 144 -16.61 -5.87 7.20
CA ILE A 144 -15.20 -5.59 6.96
C ILE A 144 -14.42 -6.01 8.20
N TYR A 145 -13.43 -6.88 8.02
CA TYR A 145 -12.50 -7.29 9.07
C TYR A 145 -11.10 -6.75 8.76
N VAL A 146 -10.57 -5.89 9.62
CA VAL A 146 -9.22 -5.33 9.45
C VAL A 146 -8.23 -6.18 10.21
N LEU A 147 -7.35 -6.86 9.47
CA LEU A 147 -6.34 -7.81 9.95
C LEU A 147 -4.93 -7.23 9.85
N GLY A 148 -4.34 -6.89 10.99
CA GLY A 148 -2.91 -6.69 11.13
C GLY A 148 -2.46 -7.33 12.44
N LEU A 149 -1.27 -7.92 12.52
CA LEU A 149 -0.74 -8.46 13.78
C LEU A 149 0.64 -7.85 14.05
N GLY A 150 1.09 -7.88 15.30
CA GLY A 150 2.31 -7.18 15.72
C GLY A 150 2.15 -5.67 15.54
N ALA A 151 3.17 -5.01 14.99
CA ALA A 151 3.16 -3.56 14.76
C ALA A 151 2.05 -3.12 13.78
N SER A 152 1.75 -3.92 12.76
CA SER A 152 0.65 -3.63 11.82
C SER A 152 -0.72 -3.65 12.49
N GLY A 153 -0.85 -4.18 13.70
CA GLY A 153 -2.09 -4.15 14.47
C GLY A 153 -2.49 -2.74 14.92
N TYR A 154 -1.54 -1.84 15.17
CA TYR A 154 -1.83 -0.44 15.52
C TYR A 154 -2.45 0.30 14.32
N LEU A 155 -1.86 0.11 13.14
CA LEU A 155 -2.36 0.69 11.89
C LEU A 155 -3.72 0.08 11.49
N ALA A 156 -3.93 -1.21 11.72
CA ALA A 156 -5.23 -1.86 11.54
C ALA A 156 -6.32 -1.22 12.42
N GLY A 157 -5.98 -0.85 13.66
CA GLY A 157 -6.89 -0.12 14.55
C GLY A 157 -7.26 1.27 14.04
N LEU A 158 -6.29 1.99 13.45
CA LEU A 158 -6.54 3.32 12.86
C LEU A 158 -7.39 3.22 11.58
N LEU A 159 -7.14 2.23 10.73
CA LEU A 159 -7.99 1.98 9.55
C LEU A 159 -9.41 1.59 9.97
N HIS A 160 -9.56 0.73 10.98
CA HIS A 160 -10.87 0.43 11.56
C HIS A 160 -11.58 1.71 12.01
N HIS A 161 -10.89 2.55 12.80
CA HIS A 161 -11.44 3.80 13.31
C HIS A 161 -11.88 4.76 12.19
N GLY A 162 -11.09 4.91 11.13
CA GLY A 162 -11.40 5.80 10.02
C GLY A 162 -12.55 5.32 9.13
N LEU A 163 -12.78 4.01 9.03
CA LEU A 163 -13.87 3.44 8.23
C LEU A 163 -15.21 3.37 8.99
N ASP A 164 -15.17 3.28 10.32
CA ASP A 164 -16.33 3.09 11.20
C ASP A 164 -17.49 4.08 10.96
N PRO A 165 -17.26 5.38 10.69
CA PRO A 165 -18.36 6.33 10.42
C PRO A 165 -19.11 6.04 9.10
N TYR A 166 -18.42 5.47 8.12
CA TYR A 166 -18.88 5.38 6.73
C TYR A 166 -19.35 3.98 6.33
N CYS A 167 -18.93 2.96 7.07
CA CYS A 167 -19.25 1.56 6.81
C CYS A 167 -20.09 0.98 7.94
N GLU A 168 -21.08 0.15 7.60
CA GLU A 168 -22.05 -0.35 8.59
C GLU A 168 -21.43 -1.31 9.62
N ASN A 169 -20.45 -2.12 9.21
CA ASN A 169 -19.87 -3.15 10.08
C ASN A 169 -18.37 -3.34 9.82
N VAL A 170 -17.56 -2.54 10.51
CA VAL A 170 -16.10 -2.68 10.53
C VAL A 170 -15.69 -3.32 11.85
N GLN A 171 -14.76 -4.27 11.80
CA GLN A 171 -14.27 -4.99 12.98
C GLN A 171 -12.76 -5.11 12.91
N SER A 172 -12.07 -4.65 13.94
CA SER A 172 -10.65 -4.95 14.11
C SER A 172 -10.51 -6.35 14.69
N VAL A 173 -9.73 -7.21 14.02
CA VAL A 173 -9.43 -8.55 14.58
C VAL A 173 -8.30 -8.51 15.60
N VAL A 174 -7.67 -7.35 15.79
CA VAL A 174 -6.66 -7.13 16.82
C VAL A 174 -7.35 -6.99 18.16
N GLY A 175 -7.08 -7.93 19.06
CA GLY A 175 -7.63 -7.91 20.40
C GLY A 175 -6.88 -8.83 21.35
N ALA A 176 -7.33 -8.83 22.59
CA ALA A 176 -6.85 -9.77 23.60
C ALA A 176 -7.01 -11.22 23.09
N GLY A 177 -5.95 -12.03 23.20
CA GLY A 177 -5.93 -13.43 22.72
C GLY A 177 -5.24 -13.66 21.37
N GLY A 178 -4.71 -12.61 20.72
CA GLY A 178 -3.77 -12.72 19.61
C GLY A 178 -4.32 -13.47 18.39
N SER A 179 -3.47 -14.22 17.70
CA SER A 179 -3.79 -14.87 16.42
C SER A 179 -4.89 -15.94 16.52
N THR A 180 -5.00 -16.64 17.66
CA THR A 180 -6.08 -17.62 17.87
C THR A 180 -7.44 -16.94 18.03
N HIS A 181 -7.48 -15.78 18.69
CA HIS A 181 -8.70 -14.98 18.77
C HIS A 181 -9.10 -14.44 17.39
N ALA A 182 -8.14 -13.87 16.65
CA ALA A 182 -8.36 -13.42 15.28
C ALA A 182 -8.88 -14.56 14.39
N ALA A 183 -8.31 -15.77 14.48
CA ALA A 183 -8.79 -16.94 13.75
C ALA A 183 -10.26 -17.28 14.06
N ARG A 184 -10.66 -17.21 15.34
CA ARG A 184 -12.03 -17.48 15.77
C ARG A 184 -13.01 -16.44 15.22
N GLN A 185 -12.63 -15.16 15.25
CA GLN A 185 -13.44 -14.10 14.63
C GLN A 185 -13.56 -14.32 13.12
N LEU A 186 -12.45 -14.66 12.48
CA LEU A 186 -12.37 -14.79 11.03
C LEU A 186 -13.05 -16.06 10.48
N PHE A 187 -13.27 -17.07 11.34
CA PHE A 187 -13.84 -18.34 10.92
C PHE A 187 -15.26 -18.21 10.34
N LYS A 188 -16.02 -17.20 10.76
CA LYS A 188 -17.42 -17.02 10.36
C LYS A 188 -17.59 -16.28 9.02
N LEU A 189 -16.51 -15.78 8.42
CA LEU A 189 -16.60 -15.04 7.16
C LEU A 189 -17.01 -15.94 5.99
N ARG A 190 -17.72 -15.34 5.05
CA ARG A 190 -18.30 -15.92 3.85
C ARG A 190 -18.06 -14.99 2.65
N GLU A 191 -18.48 -15.44 1.47
CA GLU A 191 -18.60 -14.59 0.30
C GLU A 191 -19.43 -13.33 0.60
N GLY A 192 -19.01 -12.18 0.07
CA GLY A 192 -19.60 -10.87 0.37
C GLY A 192 -19.02 -10.16 1.61
N ASP A 193 -18.20 -10.84 2.41
CA ASP A 193 -17.37 -10.18 3.43
C ASP A 193 -16.00 -9.79 2.84
N LEU A 194 -15.40 -8.76 3.44
CA LEU A 194 -14.06 -8.27 3.10
C LEU A 194 -13.11 -8.42 4.28
N VAL A 195 -11.90 -8.91 4.00
CA VAL A 195 -10.76 -8.79 4.92
C VAL A 195 -9.75 -7.81 4.36
N ILE A 196 -9.40 -6.79 5.15
CA ILE A 196 -8.33 -5.86 4.82
C ILE A 196 -7.09 -6.25 5.63
N ALA A 197 -6.11 -6.87 4.98
CA ALA A 197 -4.91 -7.38 5.61
C ALA A 197 -3.73 -6.41 5.45
N LEU A 198 -3.13 -6.00 6.58
CA LEU A 198 -1.94 -5.18 6.63
C LEU A 198 -0.73 -6.04 6.99
N GLY A 199 0.34 -5.94 6.21
CA GLY A 199 1.61 -6.56 6.57
C GLY A 199 2.79 -5.92 5.88
N PHE A 200 3.83 -5.66 6.66
CA PHE A 200 5.04 -4.94 6.27
C PHE A 200 6.28 -5.74 6.70
N PRO A 201 7.51 -5.38 6.24
CA PRO A 201 8.71 -6.19 6.46
C PRO A 201 8.90 -6.61 7.91
N ARG A 202 9.45 -7.82 8.09
CA ARG A 202 9.23 -8.70 9.26
C ARG A 202 7.78 -9.21 9.35
N TYR A 203 7.28 -9.69 8.21
CA TYR A 203 5.91 -10.18 8.06
C TYR A 203 5.57 -11.22 9.13
N VAL A 204 4.50 -10.95 9.88
CA VAL A 204 4.00 -11.89 10.88
C VAL A 204 3.38 -13.09 10.16
N SER A 205 3.93 -14.28 10.39
CA SER A 205 3.50 -15.53 9.76
C SER A 205 2.03 -15.87 10.01
N ASP A 206 1.50 -15.50 11.18
CA ASP A 206 0.10 -15.70 11.53
C ASP A 206 -0.84 -14.91 10.61
N THR A 207 -0.49 -13.66 10.25
CA THR A 207 -1.27 -12.86 9.29
C THR A 207 -1.33 -13.56 7.94
N VAL A 208 -0.18 -14.04 7.45
CA VAL A 208 -0.08 -14.77 6.18
C VAL A 208 -0.91 -16.06 6.21
N THR A 209 -0.83 -16.80 7.31
CA THR A 209 -1.57 -18.06 7.51
C THR A 209 -3.08 -17.83 7.51
N LEU A 210 -3.55 -16.78 8.18
CA LEU A 210 -4.96 -16.41 8.22
C LEU A 210 -5.48 -16.00 6.83
N CYS A 211 -4.77 -15.12 6.12
CA CYS A 211 -5.14 -14.74 4.75
C CYS A 211 -5.22 -15.94 3.80
N ARG A 212 -4.24 -16.86 3.89
CA ARG A 212 -4.23 -18.08 3.07
C ARG A 212 -5.46 -18.97 3.34
N ARG A 213 -5.85 -19.11 4.61
CA ARG A 213 -7.06 -19.86 4.99
C ARG A 213 -8.34 -19.19 4.52
N LEU A 214 -8.42 -17.86 4.56
CA LEU A 214 -9.57 -17.09 4.10
C LEU A 214 -9.76 -17.18 2.59
N ARG A 215 -8.68 -17.03 1.82
CA ARG A 215 -8.70 -17.21 0.36
C ARG A 215 -9.19 -18.61 -0.03
N GLY A 216 -8.76 -19.64 0.68
CA GLY A 216 -9.25 -21.02 0.48
C GLY A 216 -10.75 -21.22 0.75
N ARG A 217 -11.44 -20.22 1.31
CA ARG A 217 -12.89 -20.23 1.60
C ARG A 217 -13.67 -19.24 0.73
N GLY A 218 -13.04 -18.62 -0.26
CA GLY A 218 -13.69 -17.64 -1.15
C GLY A 218 -14.01 -16.30 -0.49
N VAL A 219 -13.40 -15.98 0.65
CA VAL A 219 -13.53 -14.65 1.27
C VAL A 219 -12.61 -13.68 0.54
N SER A 220 -13.11 -12.48 0.22
CA SER A 220 -12.29 -11.49 -0.46
C SER A 220 -11.24 -10.89 0.49
N VAL A 221 -10.02 -10.73 -0.03
CA VAL A 221 -8.88 -10.20 0.73
C VAL A 221 -8.29 -9.00 -0.01
N MET A 222 -8.39 -7.82 0.58
CA MET A 222 -7.60 -6.65 0.20
C MET A 222 -6.31 -6.63 1.02
N VAL A 223 -5.17 -6.38 0.39
CA VAL A 223 -3.85 -6.38 1.03
C VAL A 223 -3.21 -5.00 0.93
N LEU A 224 -2.73 -4.49 2.07
CA LEU A 224 -1.86 -3.32 2.16
C LEU A 224 -0.46 -3.78 2.60
N THR A 225 0.53 -3.63 1.72
CA THR A 225 1.89 -4.17 1.95
C THR A 225 2.97 -3.35 1.24
N ASP A 226 4.26 -3.64 1.45
CA ASP A 226 5.36 -2.81 0.96
C ASP A 226 5.82 -3.12 -0.47
N SER A 227 5.68 -4.36 -0.93
CA SER A 227 6.23 -4.78 -2.21
C SER A 227 5.55 -6.02 -2.78
N PRO A 228 5.67 -6.27 -4.10
CA PRO A 228 5.19 -7.51 -4.74
C PRO A 228 5.81 -8.79 -4.17
N THR A 229 6.93 -8.65 -3.45
CA THR A 229 7.68 -9.75 -2.81
C THR A 229 7.08 -10.18 -1.49
N SER A 230 6.15 -9.38 -0.96
CA SER A 230 5.43 -9.67 0.27
C SER A 230 4.72 -11.03 0.19
N PRO A 231 4.78 -11.86 1.24
CA PRO A 231 4.05 -13.12 1.29
C PRO A 231 2.52 -12.92 1.29
N LEU A 232 2.03 -11.69 1.54
CA LEU A 232 0.62 -11.35 1.44
C LEU A 232 0.18 -10.97 0.03
N ALA A 233 1.08 -10.44 -0.82
CA ALA A 233 0.74 -9.99 -2.17
C ALA A 233 0.01 -11.06 -3.01
N PRO A 234 0.47 -12.32 -3.10
CA PRO A 234 -0.23 -13.35 -3.88
C PRO A 234 -1.52 -13.88 -3.21
N LEU A 235 -1.87 -13.38 -2.01
CA LEU A 235 -3.07 -13.78 -1.27
C LEU A 235 -4.21 -12.78 -1.41
N GLY A 236 -3.95 -11.56 -1.91
CA GLY A 236 -4.97 -10.52 -2.08
C GLY A 236 -5.62 -10.55 -3.46
N ASP A 237 -6.92 -10.28 -3.50
CA ASP A 237 -7.66 -9.98 -4.73
C ASP A 237 -7.37 -8.54 -5.20
N ILE A 238 -7.11 -7.66 -4.23
CA ILE A 238 -6.72 -6.26 -4.44
C ILE A 238 -5.48 -6.01 -3.59
N VAL A 239 -4.40 -5.51 -4.18
CA VAL A 239 -3.14 -5.27 -3.47
C VAL A 239 -2.71 -3.82 -3.69
N ILE A 240 -2.55 -3.07 -2.59
CA ILE A 240 -2.04 -1.71 -2.58
C ILE A 240 -0.63 -1.73 -1.99
N PHE A 241 0.34 -1.22 -2.75
CA PHE A 241 1.73 -1.15 -2.32
C PHE A 241 2.05 0.20 -1.68
N VAL A 242 2.59 0.16 -0.46
CA VAL A 242 2.96 1.34 0.34
C VAL A 242 4.39 1.20 0.82
N ARG A 243 5.27 2.10 0.38
CA ARG A 243 6.69 2.01 0.75
C ARG A 243 6.87 2.36 2.22
N SER A 244 7.44 1.44 3.01
CA SER A 244 7.66 1.60 4.45
C SER A 244 9.14 1.57 4.84
N LYS A 245 10.03 2.05 3.96
CA LYS A 245 11.49 1.92 4.12
C LYS A 245 11.94 2.55 5.45
N PRO A 246 12.59 1.80 6.35
CA PRO A 246 13.09 2.33 7.61
C PRO A 246 14.36 3.17 7.46
N ARG A 247 14.61 4.05 8.43
CA ARG A 247 15.92 4.69 8.62
C ARG A 247 16.72 3.99 9.73
N LEU A 248 16.16 3.96 10.94
CA LEU A 248 16.75 3.34 12.13
C LEU A 248 15.82 2.30 12.78
N SER A 249 14.51 2.56 12.74
CA SER A 249 13.47 1.66 13.28
C SER A 249 13.25 0.41 12.41
N SER A 250 12.39 -0.52 12.86
CA SER A 250 12.05 -1.71 12.09
C SER A 250 11.33 -1.39 10.77
N ASN A 251 10.42 -0.41 10.75
CA ASN A 251 9.70 0.10 9.57
C ASN A 251 9.44 1.61 9.72
N SER A 252 9.19 2.32 8.62
CA SER A 252 8.60 3.67 8.63
C SER A 252 7.10 3.56 8.40
N GLU A 253 6.30 3.92 9.41
CA GLU A 253 4.83 3.76 9.38
C GLU A 253 4.08 4.98 8.82
N ALA A 254 4.77 6.13 8.66
CA ALA A 254 4.17 7.40 8.27
C ALA A 254 3.44 7.34 6.91
N SER A 255 4.05 6.70 5.91
CA SER A 255 3.44 6.50 4.59
C SER A 255 2.26 5.54 4.62
N VAL A 256 2.30 4.54 5.52
CA VAL A 256 1.20 3.59 5.70
C VAL A 256 0.00 4.26 6.35
N LEU A 257 0.24 5.07 7.39
CA LEU A 257 -0.81 5.85 8.03
C LEU A 257 -1.43 6.84 7.04
N ALA A 258 -0.62 7.58 6.29
CA ALA A 258 -1.15 8.49 5.28
C ALA A 258 -1.95 7.78 4.17
N MET A 259 -1.58 6.55 3.81
CA MET A 259 -2.37 5.73 2.89
C MET A 259 -3.70 5.28 3.52
N ILE A 260 -3.70 4.95 4.80
CA ILE A 260 -4.92 4.64 5.54
C ILE A 260 -5.87 5.84 5.53
N ASP A 261 -5.35 7.04 5.81
CA ASP A 261 -6.13 8.28 5.75
C ASP A 261 -6.68 8.51 4.33
N ALA A 262 -5.85 8.36 3.30
CA ALA A 262 -6.28 8.50 1.91
C ALA A 262 -7.36 7.48 1.48
N ILE A 263 -7.29 6.23 1.98
CA ILE A 263 -8.34 5.22 1.76
C ILE A 263 -9.64 5.66 2.44
N CYS A 264 -9.56 6.09 3.70
CA CYS A 264 -10.72 6.57 4.45
C CYS A 264 -11.36 7.79 3.79
N ASP A 265 -10.58 8.76 3.33
CA ASP A 265 -11.05 9.94 2.61
C ASP A 265 -11.77 9.56 1.31
N ALA A 266 -11.21 8.63 0.55
CA ALA A 266 -11.82 8.16 -0.69
C ALA A 266 -13.14 7.39 -0.43
N VAL A 267 -13.20 6.59 0.65
CA VAL A 267 -14.42 5.92 1.10
C VAL A 267 -15.47 6.93 1.55
N ALA A 268 -15.08 7.92 2.37
CA ALA A 268 -15.95 8.99 2.84
C ALA A 268 -16.55 9.78 1.67
N GLN A 269 -15.72 10.15 0.68
CA GLN A 269 -16.16 10.89 -0.50
C GLN A 269 -17.20 10.13 -1.34
N ARG A 270 -17.15 8.78 -1.34
CA ARG A 270 -18.02 7.92 -2.15
C ARG A 270 -19.20 7.32 -1.36
N ALA A 271 -19.19 7.39 -0.03
CA ALA A 271 -20.28 6.88 0.79
C ALA A 271 -21.53 7.76 0.64
N LYS A 272 -22.69 7.13 0.37
CA LYS A 272 -23.95 7.81 0.02
C LYS A 272 -24.46 8.82 1.06
N HIS A 273 -24.16 8.57 2.33
CA HIS A 273 -24.64 9.35 3.48
C HIS A 273 -23.48 9.88 4.33
N ALA A 274 -22.30 10.11 3.74
CA ALA A 274 -21.10 10.47 4.49
C ALA A 274 -21.28 11.74 5.33
N VAL A 275 -21.90 12.78 4.77
CA VAL A 275 -22.14 14.05 5.47
C VAL A 275 -23.14 13.87 6.62
N ASP A 276 -24.24 13.17 6.38
CA ASP A 276 -25.26 12.90 7.41
C ASP A 276 -24.66 12.09 8.57
N ARG A 277 -23.92 11.02 8.25
CA ARG A 277 -23.27 10.15 9.25
C ARG A 277 -22.19 10.88 10.04
N ALA A 278 -21.39 11.72 9.38
CA ALA A 278 -20.38 12.53 10.06
C ALA A 278 -21.03 13.58 10.98
N THR A 279 -22.16 14.15 10.58
CA THR A 279 -22.93 15.09 11.40
C THR A 279 -23.52 14.39 12.63
N GLU A 280 -24.22 13.27 12.43
CA GLU A 280 -24.77 12.45 13.52
C GLU A 280 -23.68 12.00 14.50
N LEU A 281 -22.54 11.54 13.98
CA LEU A 281 -21.41 11.13 14.81
C LEU A 281 -20.85 12.32 15.59
N THR A 282 -20.67 13.48 14.95
CA THR A 282 -20.16 14.68 15.62
C THR A 282 -21.10 15.10 16.74
N ASP A 283 -22.40 15.18 16.48
CA ASP A 283 -23.42 15.52 17.47
C ASP A 283 -23.43 14.52 18.64
N PHE A 284 -23.28 13.24 18.33
CA PHE A 284 -23.17 12.19 19.34
C PHE A 284 -21.90 12.34 20.18
N LEU A 285 -20.77 12.74 19.59
CA LEU A 285 -19.48 12.86 20.28
C LEU A 285 -19.32 14.19 21.02
N LEU A 286 -20.12 15.23 20.72
CA LEU A 286 -20.01 16.57 21.34
C LEU A 286 -19.83 16.56 22.88
N PRO A 287 -20.54 15.72 23.67
CA PRO A 287 -20.35 15.68 25.12
C PRO A 287 -18.95 15.25 25.59
N TRP A 288 -18.17 14.61 24.73
CA TRP A 288 -16.81 14.13 25.00
C TRP A 288 -15.73 15.04 24.40
N LEU A 289 -16.11 16.08 23.67
CA LEU A 289 -15.17 17.02 23.05
C LEU A 289 -15.02 18.30 23.88
N ASP A 290 -13.79 18.82 23.94
CA ASP A 290 -13.55 20.10 24.59
C ASP A 290 -14.13 21.25 23.74
N SER A 291 -15.20 21.83 24.23
CA SER A 291 -15.87 22.99 23.63
C SER A 291 -14.95 24.20 23.39
N ALA A 292 -13.88 24.39 24.17
CA ALA A 292 -12.94 25.49 23.94
C ALA A 292 -12.10 25.28 22.68
N SER A 293 -11.64 24.03 22.45
CA SER A 293 -10.89 23.66 21.24
C SER A 293 -11.69 23.79 19.94
N LEU A 294 -13.00 23.56 19.99
CA LEU A 294 -13.90 23.66 18.82
C LEU A 294 -14.17 25.12 18.39
N ASN A 295 -14.05 26.07 19.31
CA ASN A 295 -14.30 27.50 19.06
C ASN A 295 -13.06 28.28 18.61
N ALA A 296 -11.86 27.71 18.72
CA ALA A 296 -10.59 28.40 18.45
C ALA A 296 -10.30 28.62 16.96
N THR A 297 -11.03 27.97 16.05
CA THR A 297 -10.89 28.10 14.59
C THR A 297 -11.64 29.30 13.99
N GLY A 298 -12.30 30.12 14.83
CA GLY A 298 -13.24 31.16 14.39
C GLY A 298 -12.80 32.63 14.46
N THR A 299 -11.54 32.97 14.76
CA THR A 299 -11.10 34.38 14.79
C THR A 299 -9.95 34.66 13.81
N PRO A 300 -10.18 35.41 12.71
CA PRO A 300 -9.09 36.03 11.98
C PRO A 300 -8.52 37.16 12.84
N ASN A 301 -7.31 36.93 13.34
CA ASN A 301 -6.29 37.91 13.76
C ASN A 301 -6.79 39.36 13.94
N ALA A 302 -7.13 39.76 15.16
CA ALA A 302 -7.24 41.18 15.54
C ALA A 302 -5.97 41.58 16.32
N PRO A 303 -5.36 42.74 16.02
CA PRO A 303 -4.06 43.09 16.57
C PRO A 303 -4.16 43.35 18.07
N ALA A 304 -3.09 42.97 18.78
CA ALA A 304 -2.91 43.19 20.20
C ALA A 304 -2.93 44.70 20.55
N ASN A 305 -4.10 45.22 20.93
CA ASN A 305 -4.25 46.31 21.91
C ASN A 305 -5.74 46.64 22.11
N ALA A 306 -6.32 46.20 23.22
CA ALA A 306 -7.43 46.89 23.85
C ALA A 306 -7.54 46.47 25.32
N VAL A 307 -7.31 47.45 26.19
CA VAL A 307 -7.42 47.40 27.64
C VAL A 307 -8.83 46.96 28.05
N ALA A 308 -8.92 46.00 28.97
CA ALA A 308 -10.17 45.51 29.52
C ALA A 308 -10.93 46.62 30.26
N SER A 309 -12.20 46.81 29.93
CA SER A 309 -13.17 47.58 30.70
C SER A 309 -14.59 47.05 30.47
N GLY A 310 -15.20 46.48 31.51
CA GLY A 310 -16.62 46.69 31.82
C GLY A 310 -17.71 45.82 31.17
N ARG A 311 -18.21 44.88 31.99
CA ARG A 311 -19.63 44.50 32.26
C ARG A 311 -20.50 43.71 31.24
N VAL A 312 -20.85 42.51 31.73
CA VAL A 312 -22.20 41.91 31.98
C VAL A 312 -23.23 41.80 30.83
N GLY A 313 -23.50 40.53 30.46
CA GLY A 313 -24.85 39.94 30.50
C GLY A 313 -25.60 39.77 29.17
N THR A 314 -25.73 38.53 28.68
CA THR A 314 -26.94 38.00 28.02
C THR A 314 -26.94 36.46 28.02
N SER A 315 -28.14 35.88 28.03
CA SER A 315 -28.52 34.49 28.35
C SER A 315 -28.04 33.41 27.35
N PRO A 316 -27.73 32.16 27.76
CA PRO A 316 -27.04 31.16 26.93
C PRO A 316 -27.91 30.41 25.89
N ARG A 317 -29.22 30.64 25.80
CA ARG A 317 -30.10 29.87 24.90
C ARG A 317 -30.20 30.38 23.46
N SER A 318 -29.88 31.64 23.16
CA SER A 318 -29.91 32.13 21.76
C SER A 318 -28.59 31.91 21.01
N ALA A 319 -27.47 31.77 21.72
CA ALA A 319 -26.15 31.56 21.12
C ALA A 319 -25.96 30.15 20.54
N ALA A 320 -26.56 29.12 21.16
CA ALA A 320 -26.45 27.73 20.70
C ALA A 320 -27.15 27.50 19.34
N SER A 321 -28.29 28.15 19.12
CA SER A 321 -29.02 28.08 17.83
C SER A 321 -28.27 28.79 16.71
N ALA A 322 -27.60 29.90 17.00
CA ALA A 322 -26.78 30.61 16.02
C ALA A 322 -25.48 29.85 15.67
N ALA A 323 -24.85 29.21 16.66
CA ALA A 323 -23.63 28.43 16.47
C ALA A 323 -23.86 27.15 15.64
N ALA A 324 -24.99 26.46 15.84
CA ALA A 324 -25.37 25.31 15.02
C ALA A 324 -25.60 25.70 13.55
N SER A 325 -26.28 26.83 13.31
CA SER A 325 -26.50 27.36 11.96
C SER A 325 -25.20 27.81 11.27
N ALA A 326 -24.26 28.39 12.03
CA ALA A 326 -22.96 28.82 11.52
C ALA A 326 -22.05 27.65 11.14
N THR A 327 -22.09 26.56 11.93
CA THR A 327 -21.29 25.35 11.69
C THR A 327 -21.79 24.57 10.46
N ALA A 328 -23.11 24.46 10.29
CA ALA A 328 -23.71 23.90 9.09
C ALA A 328 -23.38 24.73 7.83
N THR A 329 -23.34 26.05 7.94
CA THR A 329 -22.97 26.95 6.83
C THR A 329 -21.48 26.83 6.47
N ALA A 330 -20.60 26.65 7.46
CA ALA A 330 -19.16 26.47 7.24
C ALA A 330 -18.83 25.14 6.54
N LEU A 331 -19.50 24.05 6.94
CA LEU A 331 -19.37 22.74 6.28
C LEU A 331 -19.93 22.76 4.84
N SER A 332 -21.05 23.45 4.61
CA SER A 332 -21.59 23.65 3.26
C SER A 332 -20.66 24.46 2.35
N ASN A 333 -19.97 25.47 2.91
CA ASN A 333 -19.02 26.29 2.15
C ASN A 333 -17.71 25.54 1.84
N ALA A 334 -17.27 24.64 2.73
CA ALA A 334 -16.12 23.77 2.48
C ALA A 334 -16.41 22.76 1.35
N ALA A 335 -17.62 22.20 1.30
CA ALA A 335 -18.06 21.33 0.20
C ALA A 335 -18.19 22.08 -1.14
N ALA A 336 -18.65 23.34 -1.12
CA ALA A 336 -18.71 24.19 -2.32
C ALA A 336 -17.31 24.59 -2.84
N ALA A 337 -16.35 24.84 -1.94
CA ALA A 337 -14.97 25.14 -2.31
C ALA A 337 -14.27 23.94 -2.99
N ALA A 338 -14.50 22.72 -2.52
CA ALA A 338 -13.99 21.50 -3.16
C ALA A 338 -14.56 21.27 -4.57
N THR A 339 -15.83 21.63 -4.79
CA THR A 339 -16.47 21.54 -6.12
C THR A 339 -15.89 22.56 -7.10
N THR A 340 -15.52 23.75 -6.63
CA THR A 340 -15.01 24.85 -7.45
C THR A 340 -13.58 24.59 -7.96
N VAL A 341 -12.74 23.91 -7.17
CA VAL A 341 -11.37 23.53 -7.57
C VAL A 341 -11.38 22.48 -8.69
N THR A 342 -12.44 21.67 -8.79
CA THR A 342 -12.56 20.64 -9.83
C THR A 342 -12.96 21.21 -11.21
N GLN A 343 -13.48 22.45 -11.27
CA GLN A 343 -13.87 23.12 -12.52
C GLN A 343 -12.77 24.00 -13.15
N SER A 344 -11.60 24.14 -12.50
CA SER A 344 -10.46 24.95 -13.00
C SER A 344 -9.23 24.13 -13.36
N LEU A 345 -9.43 23.07 -14.16
CA LEU A 345 -8.34 22.42 -14.91
C LEU A 345 -8.53 22.69 -16.41
N PRO A 346 -7.53 23.24 -17.13
CA PRO A 346 -7.66 23.52 -18.55
C PRO A 346 -7.65 22.22 -19.38
N ASN A 347 -8.63 22.12 -20.27
CA ASN A 347 -8.84 21.06 -21.25
C ASN A 347 -7.68 20.99 -22.28
N PRO A 348 -7.02 19.85 -22.53
CA PRO A 348 -5.96 19.75 -23.54
C PRO A 348 -6.54 19.30 -24.88
N ALA A 349 -7.15 20.22 -25.65
CA ALA A 349 -7.42 20.00 -27.07
C ALA A 349 -7.68 21.31 -27.81
N HIS A 350 -6.67 21.77 -28.59
CA HIS A 350 -6.75 22.45 -29.89
C HIS A 350 -5.52 23.33 -30.12
N GLN A 351 -4.48 22.78 -30.76
CA GLN A 351 -3.53 23.61 -31.51
C GLN A 351 -4.10 23.80 -32.91
N ALA A 352 -4.66 24.99 -33.14
CA ALA A 352 -5.00 25.48 -34.46
C ALA A 352 -3.78 26.20 -35.06
N THR A 353 -3.42 25.78 -36.26
CA THR A 353 -2.47 26.38 -37.21
C THR A 353 -2.71 27.87 -37.48
N PRO A 354 -1.66 28.68 -37.77
CA PRO A 354 -1.79 29.89 -38.56
C PRO A 354 -1.52 29.62 -40.06
N ARG A 355 -2.32 30.26 -40.91
CA ARG A 355 -2.28 30.24 -42.38
C ARG A 355 -1.34 31.31 -42.95
N HIS A 356 -0.69 30.93 -44.07
CA HIS A 356 -0.12 31.71 -45.19
C HIS A 356 1.05 32.69 -44.87
N ALA A 357 2.10 32.83 -45.69
CA ALA A 357 2.17 32.79 -47.15
C ALA A 357 3.59 32.52 -47.72
N SER A 358 3.58 32.23 -49.03
CA SER A 358 4.64 32.41 -50.04
C SER A 358 5.65 31.29 -50.29
N GLY A 359 5.92 31.02 -51.57
CA GLY A 359 7.14 30.35 -52.01
C GLY A 359 6.89 29.23 -53.01
N ALA A 360 7.22 29.50 -54.27
CA ALA A 360 6.99 28.64 -55.42
C ALA A 360 7.93 27.43 -55.51
N SER A 361 7.52 26.50 -56.38
CA SER A 361 8.33 25.87 -57.44
C SER A 361 8.57 24.35 -57.36
N SER A 362 8.02 23.71 -58.39
CA SER A 362 8.61 22.67 -59.25
C SER A 362 9.10 21.35 -58.67
N GLY A 363 8.69 20.25 -59.31
CA GLY A 363 9.52 19.04 -59.31
C GLY A 363 8.80 17.74 -59.63
N ALA A 364 8.37 17.63 -60.88
CA ALA A 364 7.87 16.47 -61.61
C ALA A 364 8.34 15.03 -61.23
N SER A 365 7.49 14.11 -61.72
CA SER A 365 7.79 12.79 -62.33
C SER A 365 7.73 11.60 -61.37
N SER A 366 6.65 10.80 -61.42
CA SER A 366 6.37 9.67 -62.35
C SER A 366 7.26 8.47 -62.04
N GLY A 367 6.83 7.22 -62.05
CA GLY A 367 5.60 6.54 -62.43
C GLY A 367 5.85 5.07 -62.00
N ALA A 368 4.86 4.40 -61.46
CA ALA A 368 3.97 3.53 -62.23
C ALA A 368 4.42 2.05 -62.22
N THR A 369 3.49 1.25 -61.68
CA THR A 369 2.99 -0.04 -62.19
C THR A 369 3.78 -1.34 -61.95
N ALA A 370 3.29 -2.07 -60.95
CA ALA A 370 2.38 -3.22 -61.07
C ALA A 370 2.87 -4.60 -61.58
N GLY A 371 2.35 -5.63 -60.92
CA GLY A 371 2.10 -6.99 -61.45
C GLY A 371 3.05 -8.05 -60.87
N ALA A 372 2.76 -8.68 -59.74
CA ALA A 372 1.86 -9.85 -59.59
C ALA A 372 2.28 -11.07 -60.44
N THR A 373 2.80 -12.13 -59.82
CA THR A 373 2.14 -13.45 -59.65
C THR A 373 3.10 -14.53 -59.11
N ALA A 374 2.51 -15.48 -58.38
CA ALA A 374 3.11 -16.53 -57.56
C ALA A 374 3.61 -17.76 -58.37
N PRO A 375 3.73 -18.97 -57.78
CA PRO A 375 4.90 -19.48 -57.05
C PRO A 375 5.46 -20.76 -57.72
N ASP A 376 6.63 -21.27 -57.30
CA ASP A 376 6.93 -22.69 -57.56
C ASP A 376 7.79 -23.34 -56.47
N ARG A 377 7.44 -24.60 -56.23
CA ARG A 377 8.05 -25.59 -55.34
C ARG A 377 9.45 -25.98 -55.82
N LYS A 378 10.31 -26.41 -54.89
CA LYS A 378 10.98 -27.72 -55.00
C LYS A 378 11.62 -28.18 -53.69
N ASP A 379 11.39 -29.46 -53.45
CA ASP A 379 12.02 -30.35 -52.48
C ASP A 379 13.56 -30.36 -52.62
N ASN A 380 14.30 -30.63 -51.53
CA ASN A 380 14.81 -31.99 -51.24
C ASN A 380 15.78 -31.99 -50.03
N ALA A 381 15.86 -33.15 -49.41
CA ALA A 381 16.56 -33.53 -48.19
C ALA A 381 18.10 -33.46 -48.21
N SER A 382 18.70 -33.24 -47.03
CA SER A 382 19.61 -34.16 -46.32
C SER A 382 19.91 -33.64 -44.91
#